data_AF-A0A522QDT0-F1
#
_entry.id   AF-A0A522QDT0-F1
#
_cell.length_a   1.000
_cell.length_b   1.000
_cell.length_c   1.000
_cell.angle_alpha   90.00
_cell.angle_beta   90.00
_cell.angle_gamma   90.00
#
_symmetry.space_group_name_H-M   'P 1'
#
loop_
_entity.id
_entity.type
_entity.pdbx_description
1 polymer ?
#
loop_
_entity_poly.entity_id
_entity_poly.type
_entity_poly.pdbx_seq_one_letter_code
_entity_poly.pdbx_strand_id
1 'polypeptide(L)'
;MRRGRSGGPAGIDRLGEPAGDDDPARGGAADRPRDRRGRPVAGNGTGRAAGPGRIAARRAAGAPTGVTDGPTAAAGAFVDVSGPPAYGADQVTVLRGSTFCISDRHGDIRARHSEGMFVRDTRILSEWELRVDGRRTDALEVFREAATDAVFVGRVLPETGRADSALTVVRSRAVREGMSERITVHNYAGCPARVEVALRADADLADLFEVKEGRVQARAVRRSAPVAGTLEVMRGTRGVIISADVPGEQPAGEGPPQGLRWRVTVPARGQWSVTVRVTAVVDGLPVPVPPREPTASDAGGRQHVGPFVRTPDAGLARTLRRSVEDLDTLRIHDPSAPGRAVVAAGAPWYMALFGRDSLLTSWMVLPLDPALVLDTLHTLADYQGRLTDPVSEEQPGRIPHEVRYGPAAPLGFGERNAYYGTADATSLFVALVGELRRWGHDGPRVRALLPAVDRALEWVQRYGDTDGDGFVEQG
;
A
#
# COMPACT_ATOMS: atom_id res chain seq x y z
N MET A 1 23.32 -10.29 -62.00
CA MET A 1 23.30 -11.40 -62.99
C MET A 1 22.18 -12.37 -62.61
N ARG A 2 21.31 -12.67 -63.59
CA ARG A 2 20.39 -13.83 -63.80
C ARG A 2 20.03 -14.76 -62.61
N ARG A 3 18.73 -14.90 -62.31
CA ARG A 3 17.79 -16.02 -62.63
C ARG A 3 18.17 -17.37 -61.95
N GLY A 4 17.28 -18.16 -61.35
CA GLY A 4 15.82 -18.12 -61.37
C GLY A 4 15.13 -19.27 -60.61
N ARG A 5 13.87 -19.46 -61.01
CA ARG A 5 12.74 -20.20 -60.44
C ARG A 5 12.84 -21.75 -60.36
N SER A 6 11.93 -22.26 -59.51
CA SER A 6 10.96 -23.37 -59.70
C SER A 6 11.38 -24.85 -59.57
N GLY A 7 10.55 -25.58 -58.82
CA GLY A 7 10.31 -27.03 -59.00
C GLY A 7 9.49 -27.67 -57.86
N GLY A 8 8.16 -27.73 -58.01
CA GLY A 8 7.32 -28.79 -57.40
C GLY A 8 7.15 -29.93 -58.43
N PRO A 9 6.75 -31.15 -58.02
CA PRO A 9 5.34 -31.63 -58.14
C PRO A 9 4.98 -32.61 -56.98
N ALA A 10 3.87 -33.37 -56.87
CA ALA A 10 2.43 -33.30 -57.13
C ALA A 10 1.83 -34.70 -56.73
N GLY A 11 0.54 -34.78 -56.35
CA GLY A 11 -0.30 -36.01 -56.33
C GLY A 11 -0.68 -36.53 -54.91
N ILE A 12 -1.93 -36.50 -54.38
CA ILE A 12 -3.28 -36.94 -54.84
C ILE A 12 -3.34 -38.51 -54.92
N ASP A 13 -4.28 -39.32 -54.40
CA ASP A 13 -5.62 -39.20 -53.77
C ASP A 13 -5.99 -40.53 -53.03
N ARG A 14 -6.91 -40.42 -52.04
CA ARG A 14 -8.12 -41.23 -51.76
C ARG A 14 -8.19 -42.69 -51.22
N LEU A 15 -9.13 -42.78 -50.25
CA LEU A 15 -10.28 -43.71 -50.05
C LEU A 15 -10.09 -45.01 -49.24
N GLY A 16 -10.95 -45.18 -48.23
CA GLY A 16 -11.45 -46.49 -47.79
C GLY A 16 -11.75 -46.70 -46.29
N GLU A 17 -12.81 -46.09 -45.76
CA GLU A 17 -13.70 -46.73 -44.76
C GLU A 17 -14.58 -47.81 -45.47
N PRO A 18 -15.36 -48.73 -44.83
CA PRO A 18 -16.11 -48.53 -43.57
C PRO A 18 -16.41 -49.77 -42.67
N ALA A 19 -17.22 -49.49 -41.61
CA ALA A 19 -18.26 -50.32 -40.94
C ALA A 19 -17.80 -51.42 -39.97
N GLY A 20 -18.49 -51.72 -38.86
CA GLY A 20 -19.77 -51.33 -38.24
C GLY A 20 -19.84 -52.03 -36.86
N ASP A 21 -20.43 -51.48 -35.81
CA ASP A 21 -21.87 -51.38 -35.43
C ASP A 21 -22.16 -52.31 -34.22
N ASP A 22 -22.89 -51.77 -33.24
CA ASP A 22 -23.92 -52.40 -32.38
C ASP A 22 -23.91 -51.99 -30.89
N ASP A 23 -24.94 -51.19 -30.57
CA ASP A 23 -25.62 -51.02 -29.28
C ASP A 23 -26.75 -52.07 -29.18
N PRO A 24 -27.24 -52.48 -27.98
CA PRO A 24 -28.48 -51.83 -27.52
C PRO A 24 -28.68 -51.69 -25.99
N ALA A 25 -29.51 -50.70 -25.67
CA ALA A 25 -30.06 -50.24 -24.40
C ALA A 25 -30.91 -51.22 -23.55
N ARG A 26 -31.06 -50.86 -22.24
CA ARG A 26 -32.25 -50.87 -21.33
C ARG A 26 -31.75 -50.63 -19.88
N GLY A 27 -32.34 -49.87 -18.97
CA GLY A 27 -33.57 -49.07 -18.83
C GLY A 27 -33.76 -48.72 -17.34
N GLY A 28 -34.56 -47.70 -17.01
CA GLY A 28 -35.09 -47.51 -15.64
C GLY A 28 -35.14 -46.06 -15.13
N ALA A 29 -36.27 -45.39 -15.37
CA ALA A 29 -36.65 -44.11 -14.77
C ALA A 29 -37.52 -44.33 -13.51
N ALA A 30 -37.50 -43.38 -12.57
CA ALA A 30 -38.64 -43.10 -11.69
C ALA A 30 -38.68 -41.61 -11.32
N ASP A 31 -39.81 -40.99 -11.66
CA ASP A 31 -40.17 -39.58 -11.50
C ASP A 31 -41.11 -39.39 -10.29
N ARG A 32 -41.33 -38.11 -9.94
CA ARG A 32 -41.91 -37.47 -8.74
C ARG A 32 -43.39 -37.81 -8.39
N PRO A 33 -44.01 -37.13 -7.39
CA PRO A 33 -44.74 -35.91 -7.76
C PRO A 33 -44.76 -34.74 -6.74
N ARG A 34 -44.98 -33.54 -7.30
CA ARG A 34 -45.61 -32.34 -6.69
C ARG A 34 -46.97 -32.14 -7.37
N ASP A 35 -47.93 -31.48 -6.71
CA ASP A 35 -49.12 -30.85 -7.34
C ASP A 35 -49.39 -29.48 -6.69
N ARG A 36 -49.39 -28.32 -7.38
CA ARG A 36 -50.38 -27.59 -8.22
C ARG A 36 -51.77 -27.29 -7.60
N ARG A 37 -51.89 -26.12 -6.96
CA ARG A 37 -52.95 -25.07 -7.10
C ARG A 37 -52.82 -24.06 -5.95
N GLY A 38 -52.79 -22.76 -6.26
CA GLY A 38 -52.28 -21.72 -5.34
C GLY A 38 -53.25 -21.13 -4.30
N ARG A 39 -52.64 -20.69 -3.17
CA ARG A 39 -53.06 -19.72 -2.11
C ARG A 39 -54.28 -20.08 -1.21
N PRO A 40 -54.53 -19.36 -0.09
CA PRO A 40 -53.80 -19.36 1.19
C PRO A 40 -54.74 -19.61 2.40
N VAL A 41 -54.26 -19.99 3.59
CA VAL A 41 -55.07 -19.86 4.83
C VAL A 41 -54.21 -19.45 6.03
N ALA A 42 -54.58 -18.30 6.61
CA ALA A 42 -54.13 -17.79 7.88
C ALA A 42 -54.91 -18.46 9.04
N GLY A 43 -54.29 -18.55 10.22
CA GLY A 43 -54.95 -18.98 11.45
C GLY A 43 -54.24 -18.41 12.68
N ASN A 44 -54.87 -17.39 13.26
CA ASN A 44 -54.49 -16.67 14.49
C ASN A 44 -54.50 -17.55 15.75
N GLY A 45 -53.79 -17.08 16.78
CA GLY A 45 -54.01 -17.44 18.19
C GLY A 45 -52.84 -17.03 19.08
N THR A 46 -52.65 -15.74 19.36
CA THR A 46 -52.95 -15.08 20.65
C THR A 46 -52.26 -15.68 21.89
N GLY A 47 -51.38 -14.90 22.54
CA GLY A 47 -50.88 -15.24 23.88
C GLY A 47 -49.84 -14.25 24.43
N ARG A 48 -50.32 -13.25 25.17
CA ARG A 48 -49.62 -12.17 25.88
C ARG A 48 -48.36 -12.56 26.71
N ALA A 49 -47.35 -11.70 26.57
CA ALA A 49 -46.66 -10.90 27.59
C ALA A 49 -46.33 -11.48 29.00
N ALA A 50 -45.04 -11.43 29.37
CA ALA A 50 -44.53 -10.75 30.57
C ALA A 50 -42.99 -10.66 30.53
N GLY A 51 -42.44 -9.49 30.88
CA GLY A 51 -41.00 -9.20 30.92
C GLY A 51 -40.31 -9.59 32.24
N PRO A 52 -39.25 -8.88 32.67
CA PRO A 52 -37.91 -9.45 32.75
C PRO A 52 -37.37 -9.64 34.17
N GLY A 53 -36.52 -10.65 34.37
CA GLY A 53 -35.79 -10.87 35.63
C GLY A 53 -34.32 -10.47 35.52
N ARG A 54 -33.93 -9.43 36.27
CA ARG A 54 -32.54 -9.03 36.57
C ARG A 54 -31.97 -9.90 37.71
N ILE A 55 -30.74 -10.38 37.61
CA ILE A 55 -29.80 -10.67 38.74
C ILE A 55 -28.37 -10.49 38.16
N ALA A 56 -27.68 -9.38 38.39
CA ALA A 56 -26.88 -8.97 39.55
C ALA A 56 -25.53 -9.71 39.71
N ALA A 57 -24.48 -8.89 39.77
CA ALA A 57 -23.06 -9.21 39.84
C ALA A 57 -22.63 -9.86 41.18
N ARG A 58 -21.52 -10.60 41.14
CA ARG A 58 -20.65 -10.81 42.31
C ARG A 58 -19.18 -10.83 41.91
N ARG A 59 -18.44 -9.85 42.46
CA ARG A 59 -16.99 -9.89 42.66
C ARG A 59 -16.68 -10.87 43.80
N ALA A 60 -15.58 -11.60 43.70
CA ALA A 60 -14.83 -12.08 44.86
C ALA A 60 -13.34 -12.11 44.51
N ALA A 61 -12.55 -11.46 45.37
CA ALA A 61 -11.10 -11.47 45.39
C ALA A 61 -10.58 -12.69 46.16
N GLY A 62 -9.37 -13.13 45.83
CA GLY A 62 -8.62 -14.10 46.62
C GLY A 62 -7.25 -14.36 46.01
N ALA A 63 -6.21 -13.76 46.59
CA ALA A 63 -4.82 -14.19 46.42
C ALA A 63 -4.53 -15.37 47.36
N PRO A 64 -3.54 -16.21 47.02
CA PRO A 64 -2.42 -16.37 47.94
C PRO A 64 -1.04 -16.38 47.25
N THR A 65 -0.03 -16.19 48.08
CA THR A 65 1.40 -15.97 47.82
C THR A 65 2.22 -17.26 47.65
N GLY A 66 3.15 -17.23 46.68
CA GLY A 66 4.56 -17.66 46.82
C GLY A 66 4.95 -19.12 46.56
N VAL A 67 5.78 -19.38 45.54
CA VAL A 67 7.20 -19.83 45.58
C VAL A 67 7.67 -20.17 44.14
N THR A 68 8.98 -20.02 43.94
CA THR A 68 9.84 -19.89 42.75
C THR A 68 9.95 -21.09 41.79
N ASP A 69 10.12 -20.85 40.48
CA ASP A 69 11.16 -21.47 39.61
C ASP A 69 11.22 -20.89 38.17
N GLY A 70 12.44 -20.57 37.71
CA GLY A 70 12.96 -20.62 36.32
C GLY A 70 12.36 -19.74 35.19
N PRO A 71 13.16 -19.02 34.37
CA PRO A 71 12.65 -18.32 33.20
C PRO A 71 12.40 -19.32 32.07
N THR A 72 11.13 -19.67 31.85
CA THR A 72 10.70 -20.32 30.61
C THR A 72 10.63 -19.24 29.53
N ALA A 73 11.38 -19.43 28.45
CA ALA A 73 11.33 -18.60 27.26
C ALA A 73 9.91 -18.66 26.67
N ALA A 74 9.12 -17.62 26.90
CA ALA A 74 7.83 -17.47 26.27
C ALA A 74 8.04 -17.10 24.80
N ALA A 75 7.66 -18.03 23.92
CA ALA A 75 7.43 -17.77 22.51
C ALA A 75 6.56 -16.51 22.37
N GLY A 76 7.09 -15.49 21.69
CA GLY A 76 6.37 -14.26 21.42
C GLY A 76 5.19 -14.57 20.50
N ALA A 77 4.01 -14.72 21.08
CA ALA A 77 2.77 -14.72 20.32
C ALA A 77 2.63 -13.35 19.63
N PHE A 78 2.88 -13.32 18.33
CA PHE A 78 2.51 -12.18 17.50
C PHE A 78 0.99 -12.07 17.55
N VAL A 79 0.51 -11.01 18.22
CA VAL A 79 -0.91 -10.68 18.26
C VAL A 79 -1.30 -10.28 16.85
N ASP A 80 -2.15 -11.09 16.21
CA ASP A 80 -2.81 -10.74 14.96
C ASP A 80 -3.71 -9.51 15.19
N VAL A 81 -3.18 -8.32 14.90
CA VAL A 81 -3.95 -7.08 14.79
C VAL A 81 -4.38 -6.93 13.32
N SER A 82 -5.22 -7.86 12.86
CA SER A 82 -5.88 -7.88 11.56
C SER A 82 -7.12 -6.97 11.48
N GLY A 83 -7.42 -6.24 12.56
CA GLY A 83 -8.42 -5.17 12.51
C GLY A 83 -7.93 -3.98 11.68
N PRO A 84 -8.76 -3.37 10.81
CA PRO A 84 -8.39 -2.12 10.18
C PRO A 84 -8.09 -1.10 11.27
N PRO A 85 -6.96 -0.39 11.21
CA PRO A 85 -6.70 0.72 12.12
C PRO A 85 -7.90 1.65 12.07
N ALA A 86 -8.34 2.14 13.22
CA ALA A 86 -9.36 3.17 13.27
C ALA A 86 -8.80 4.42 12.59
N TYR A 87 -9.08 4.58 11.29
CA TYR A 87 -8.83 5.81 10.58
C TYR A 87 -9.66 6.90 11.28
N GLY A 88 -9.00 7.93 11.78
CA GLY A 88 -9.71 9.15 12.14
C GLY A 88 -10.42 9.65 10.87
N ALA A 89 -11.69 10.04 10.99
CA ALA A 89 -12.55 10.43 9.86
C ALA A 89 -12.00 11.60 9.00
N ASP A 90 -10.88 12.21 9.41
CA ASP A 90 -10.24 13.38 8.80
C ASP A 90 -8.80 13.11 8.27
N GLN A 91 -8.38 11.85 8.09
CA GLN A 91 -7.06 11.53 7.54
C GLN A 91 -7.01 11.59 6.01
N VAL A 92 -5.89 12.09 5.49
CA VAL A 92 -5.59 12.21 4.06
C VAL A 92 -4.33 11.41 3.75
N THR A 93 -4.47 10.40 2.90
CA THR A 93 -3.35 9.55 2.47
C THR A 93 -2.96 9.87 1.03
N VAL A 94 -1.66 10.09 0.81
CA VAL A 94 -1.07 10.31 -0.51
C VAL A 94 0.11 9.34 -0.68
N LEU A 95 0.20 8.61 -1.79
CA LEU A 95 1.17 7.53 -1.94
C LEU A 95 1.68 7.39 -3.38
N ARG A 96 2.89 6.84 -3.52
CA ARG A 96 3.48 6.35 -4.77
C ARG A 96 4.48 5.23 -4.46
N GLY A 97 4.25 4.05 -5.02
CA GLY A 97 5.05 2.86 -4.72
C GLY A 97 5.15 2.66 -3.22
N SER A 98 6.34 2.39 -2.69
CA SER A 98 6.54 2.14 -1.24
C SER A 98 6.66 3.42 -0.40
N THR A 99 6.40 4.59 -0.98
CA THR A 99 6.42 5.88 -0.27
C THR A 99 5.01 6.41 -0.09
N PHE A 100 4.67 6.80 1.14
CA PHE A 100 3.35 7.36 1.43
C PHE A 100 3.40 8.38 2.56
N CYS A 101 2.38 9.23 2.61
CA CYS A 101 2.21 10.28 3.59
C CYS A 101 0.78 10.27 4.10
N ILE A 102 0.62 10.23 5.43
CA ILE A 102 -0.64 10.36 6.14
C ILE A 102 -0.60 11.68 6.90
N SER A 103 -1.57 12.55 6.65
CA SER A 103 -1.77 13.80 7.36
C SER A 103 -3.22 13.98 7.77
N ASP A 104 -3.50 14.95 8.63
CA ASP A 104 -4.87 15.40 8.85
C ASP A 104 -5.41 16.21 7.66
N ARG A 105 -6.68 16.60 7.72
CA ARG A 105 -7.37 17.45 6.71
C ARG A 105 -6.77 18.85 6.53
N HIS A 106 -5.88 19.31 7.41
CA HIS A 106 -5.14 20.56 7.27
C HIS A 106 -3.82 20.37 6.50
N GLY A 107 -3.46 19.11 6.22
CA GLY A 107 -2.15 18.72 5.70
C GLY A 107 -1.09 18.61 6.79
N ASP A 108 -1.48 18.71 8.07
CA ASP A 108 -0.52 18.64 9.18
C ASP A 108 -0.21 17.18 9.55
N ILE A 109 1.02 16.94 10.00
CA ILE A 109 1.48 15.65 10.53
C ILE A 109 1.88 15.83 11.98
N ARG A 110 1.39 14.96 12.87
CA ARG A 110 1.70 14.94 14.30
C ARG A 110 2.09 13.54 14.76
N ALA A 111 3.22 13.45 15.45
CA ALA A 111 3.81 12.18 15.88
C ALA A 111 2.91 11.34 16.81
N ARG A 112 1.91 11.97 17.45
CA ARG A 112 0.97 11.34 18.41
C ARG A 112 -0.05 10.41 17.74
N HIS A 113 -0.13 10.40 16.42
CA HIS A 113 -1.04 9.56 15.64
C HIS A 113 -0.27 8.65 14.68
N SER A 114 -1.01 7.89 13.86
CA SER A 114 -0.47 7.15 12.71
C SER A 114 0.05 8.04 11.58
N GLU A 115 -0.08 9.36 11.73
CA GLU A 115 0.41 10.37 10.77
C GLU A 115 1.92 10.28 10.60
N GLY A 116 2.37 10.53 9.38
CA GLY A 116 3.78 10.52 9.02
C GLY A 116 4.01 10.39 7.53
N MET A 117 5.22 10.72 7.12
CA MET A 117 5.73 10.30 5.81
C MET A 117 6.64 9.10 6.01
N PHE A 118 6.42 8.07 5.20
CA PHE A 118 7.09 6.79 5.30
C PHE A 118 7.81 6.47 4.00
N VAL A 119 9.07 6.04 4.13
CA VAL A 119 9.89 5.54 3.03
C VAL A 119 10.57 4.26 3.52
N ARG A 120 10.39 3.15 2.80
CA ARG A 120 10.96 1.83 3.13
C ARG A 120 10.75 1.48 4.62
N ASP A 121 9.47 1.48 5.02
CA ASP A 121 8.98 1.17 6.37
C ASP A 121 9.56 2.04 7.50
N THR A 122 10.14 3.21 7.19
CA THR A 122 10.63 4.17 8.20
C THR A 122 9.80 5.44 8.16
N ARG A 123 9.30 5.90 9.31
CA ARG A 123 8.68 7.22 9.45
C ARG A 123 9.76 8.31 9.37
N ILE A 124 10.02 8.78 8.16
CA ILE A 124 11.03 9.81 7.89
C ILE A 124 10.56 11.23 8.22
N LEU A 125 9.26 11.41 8.44
CA LEU A 125 8.68 12.68 8.89
C LEU A 125 7.59 12.37 9.92
N SER A 126 7.81 12.75 11.17
CA SER A 126 6.87 12.54 12.28
C SER A 126 6.13 13.83 12.65
N GLU A 127 6.62 14.98 12.21
CA GLU A 127 5.98 16.27 12.43
C GLU A 127 6.09 17.13 11.17
N TRP A 128 4.99 17.77 10.80
CA TRP A 128 4.89 18.69 9.66
C TRP A 128 3.71 19.61 9.88
N GLU A 129 3.91 20.73 10.56
CA GLU A 129 2.84 21.64 10.99
C GLU A 129 3.04 23.03 10.37
N LEU A 130 2.03 23.51 9.63
CA LEU A 130 2.03 24.86 9.07
C LEU A 130 1.33 25.84 10.01
N ARG A 131 1.99 26.96 10.27
CA ARG A 131 1.43 28.09 11.02
C ARG A 131 1.59 29.39 10.26
N VAL A 132 0.56 30.24 10.36
CA VAL A 132 0.61 31.64 9.91
C VAL A 132 0.35 32.52 11.12
N ASP A 133 1.27 33.45 11.39
CA ASP A 133 1.28 34.31 12.58
C ASP A 133 1.12 33.51 13.89
N GLY A 134 1.84 32.39 13.97
CA GLY A 134 1.86 31.49 15.13
C GLY A 134 0.62 30.61 15.31
N ARG A 135 -0.40 30.73 14.45
CA ARG A 135 -1.67 30.00 14.52
C ARG A 135 -1.80 28.98 13.39
N ARG A 136 -2.52 27.89 13.66
CA ARG A 136 -2.94 26.94 12.63
C ARG A 136 -4.01 27.58 11.73
N THR A 137 -4.11 27.08 10.50
CA THR A 137 -5.18 27.45 9.58
C THR A 137 -6.46 26.67 9.89
N ASP A 138 -7.62 27.25 9.58
CA ASP A 138 -8.89 26.51 9.56
C ASP A 138 -9.00 25.75 8.25
N ALA A 139 -9.09 24.41 8.28
CA ALA A 139 -9.26 23.61 7.06
C ALA A 139 -10.64 23.84 6.44
N LEU A 140 -10.66 24.30 5.18
CA LEU A 140 -11.88 24.50 4.40
C LEU A 140 -12.20 23.26 3.55
N GLU A 141 -11.23 22.82 2.76
CA GLU A 141 -11.44 21.75 1.77
C GLU A 141 -10.14 21.00 1.44
N VAL A 142 -10.29 19.73 1.03
CA VAL A 142 -9.20 18.88 0.54
C VAL A 142 -9.57 18.31 -0.82
N PHE A 143 -8.71 18.53 -1.81
CA PHE A 143 -8.85 17.94 -3.15
C PHE A 143 -7.81 16.85 -3.36
N ARG A 144 -8.23 15.72 -3.93
CA ARG A 144 -7.36 14.61 -4.34
C ARG A 144 -7.71 14.21 -5.77
N GLU A 145 -7.02 14.83 -6.72
CA GLU A 145 -7.19 14.52 -8.15
C GLU A 145 -6.48 13.21 -8.52
N ALA A 146 -5.40 12.87 -7.83
CA ALA A 146 -4.65 11.63 -8.00
C ALA A 146 -4.29 11.03 -6.63
N ALA A 147 -3.99 9.72 -6.57
CA ALA A 147 -3.52 9.10 -5.32
C ALA A 147 -2.15 9.64 -4.86
N THR A 148 -1.40 10.26 -5.76
CA THR A 148 -0.06 10.81 -5.52
C THR A 148 -0.03 12.29 -5.15
N ASP A 149 -1.18 12.98 -5.18
CA ASP A 149 -1.27 14.43 -5.01
C ASP A 149 -2.48 14.83 -4.15
N ALA A 150 -2.30 15.84 -3.30
CA ALA A 150 -3.37 16.44 -2.51
C ALA A 150 -3.23 17.96 -2.44
N VAL A 151 -4.36 18.66 -2.47
CA VAL A 151 -4.44 20.11 -2.25
C VAL A 151 -5.25 20.38 -1.00
N PHE A 152 -4.64 21.03 -0.02
CA PHE A 152 -5.28 21.46 1.22
C PHE A 152 -5.54 22.95 1.16
N VAL A 153 -6.80 23.35 1.31
CA VAL A 153 -7.20 24.75 1.35
C VAL A 153 -7.61 25.10 2.77
N GLY A 154 -6.95 26.11 3.34
CA GLY A 154 -7.23 26.61 4.67
C GLY A 154 -7.33 28.12 4.73
N ARG A 155 -8.03 28.62 5.72
CA ARG A 155 -8.14 30.06 5.99
C ARG A 155 -7.22 30.43 7.16
N VAL A 156 -6.51 31.55 7.05
CA VAL A 156 -5.77 32.10 8.20
C VAL A 156 -6.77 32.68 9.18
N LEU A 157 -6.71 32.29 10.45
CA LEU A 157 -7.62 32.85 11.46
C LEU A 157 -7.36 34.35 11.64
N PRO A 158 -8.40 35.20 11.55
CA PRO A 158 -8.23 36.63 11.74
C PRO A 158 -7.80 36.96 13.18
N GLU A 159 -7.24 38.15 13.40
CA GLU A 159 -7.02 38.67 14.74
C GLU A 159 -8.35 38.76 15.51
N THR A 160 -8.29 38.54 16.83
CA THR A 160 -9.44 38.65 17.73
C THR A 160 -10.15 39.99 17.52
N GLY A 161 -11.45 39.94 17.21
CA GLY A 161 -12.28 41.12 16.91
C GLY A 161 -12.54 41.38 15.42
N ARG A 162 -11.97 40.60 14.49
CA ARG A 162 -12.33 40.61 13.07
C ARG A 162 -13.07 39.32 12.69
N ALA A 163 -14.17 39.43 11.95
CA ALA A 163 -14.97 38.29 11.52
C ALA A 163 -14.41 37.60 10.26
N ASP A 164 -13.92 38.38 9.30
CA ASP A 164 -13.42 37.87 8.03
C ASP A 164 -11.90 37.86 7.98
N SER A 165 -11.35 36.79 7.42
CA SER A 165 -9.95 36.73 7.01
C SER A 165 -9.85 36.94 5.51
N ALA A 166 -9.00 37.88 5.11
CA ALA A 166 -8.67 38.11 3.72
C ALA A 166 -7.56 37.17 3.21
N LEU A 167 -7.02 36.30 4.08
CA LEU A 167 -5.90 35.43 3.75
C LEU A 167 -6.31 33.96 3.68
N THR A 168 -5.98 33.32 2.57
CA THR A 168 -6.14 31.88 2.36
C THR A 168 -4.77 31.25 2.14
N VAL A 169 -4.62 30.03 2.64
CA VAL A 169 -3.43 29.20 2.47
C VAL A 169 -3.80 28.00 1.62
N VAL A 170 -3.05 27.77 0.55
CA VAL A 170 -3.17 26.59 -0.30
C VAL A 170 -1.88 25.79 -0.21
N ARG A 171 -1.97 24.53 0.19
CA ARG A 171 -0.85 23.58 0.22
C ARG A 171 -1.07 22.55 -0.88
N SER A 172 -0.20 22.53 -1.89
CA SER A 172 -0.20 21.49 -2.92
C SER A 172 0.92 20.49 -2.63
N ARG A 173 0.55 19.30 -2.16
CA ARG A 173 1.47 18.21 -1.81
C ARG A 173 1.51 17.16 -2.91
N ALA A 174 2.71 16.76 -3.29
CA ALA A 174 2.98 15.65 -4.18
C ALA A 174 3.91 14.65 -3.48
N VAL A 175 3.53 13.37 -3.48
CA VAL A 175 4.36 12.26 -2.99
C VAL A 175 4.84 11.44 -4.17
N ARG A 176 6.15 11.21 -4.22
CA ARG A 176 6.86 10.31 -5.15
C ARG A 176 7.88 9.54 -4.31
N GLU A 177 9.15 9.45 -4.70
CA GLU A 177 10.24 8.87 -3.89
C GLU A 177 10.59 9.74 -2.65
N GLY A 178 10.09 10.97 -2.64
CA GLY A 178 10.03 11.84 -1.47
C GLY A 178 8.74 12.66 -1.50
N MET A 179 8.75 13.84 -0.87
CA MET A 179 7.61 14.74 -0.87
C MET A 179 8.02 16.13 -1.32
N SER A 180 7.15 16.79 -2.09
CA SER A 180 7.25 18.20 -2.42
C SER A 180 5.93 18.88 -2.05
N GLU A 181 6.00 19.98 -1.31
CA GLU A 181 4.84 20.77 -0.92
C GLU A 181 5.04 22.23 -1.30
N ARG A 182 4.14 22.75 -2.14
CA ARG A 182 4.05 24.18 -2.41
C ARG A 182 3.04 24.81 -1.46
N ILE A 183 3.50 25.76 -0.67
CA ILE A 183 2.67 26.55 0.24
C ILE A 183 2.45 27.91 -0.40
N THR A 184 1.20 28.30 -0.62
CA THR A 184 0.83 29.59 -1.21
C THR A 184 -0.10 30.34 -0.26
N VAL A 185 0.25 31.59 0.07
CA VAL A 185 -0.61 32.50 0.83
C VAL A 185 -1.20 33.51 -0.15
N HIS A 186 -2.52 33.49 -0.31
CA HIS A 186 -3.26 34.44 -1.13
C HIS A 186 -3.81 35.56 -0.24
N ASN A 187 -3.67 36.81 -0.70
CA ASN A 187 -4.25 37.98 -0.06
C ASN A 187 -5.34 38.57 -0.94
N TYR A 188 -6.58 38.47 -0.47
CA TYR A 188 -7.75 39.04 -1.14
C TYR A 188 -8.09 40.46 -0.69
N ALA A 189 -7.34 41.03 0.27
CA ALA A 189 -7.56 42.41 0.71
C ALA A 189 -7.05 43.43 -0.33
N GLY A 190 -7.54 44.67 -0.20
CA GLY A 190 -7.07 45.82 -0.96
C GLY A 190 -5.75 46.41 -0.47
N CYS A 191 -5.14 45.87 0.59
CA CYS A 191 -3.87 46.33 1.15
C CYS A 191 -2.87 45.16 1.34
N PRO A 192 -1.56 45.41 1.32
CA PRO A 192 -0.56 44.38 1.61
C PRO A 192 -0.69 43.84 3.04
N ALA A 193 -0.48 42.53 3.20
CA ALA A 193 -0.49 41.85 4.49
C ALA A 193 0.93 41.42 4.86
N ARG A 194 1.37 41.75 6.08
CA ARG A 194 2.62 41.24 6.64
C ARG A 194 2.29 40.03 7.49
N VAL A 195 2.86 38.89 7.15
CA VAL A 195 2.63 37.63 7.87
C VAL A 195 3.93 36.90 8.10
N GLU A 196 3.96 36.12 9.17
CA GLU A 196 4.98 35.12 9.43
C GLU A 196 4.44 33.75 9.04
N VAL A 197 5.06 33.11 8.05
CA VAL A 197 4.78 31.72 7.70
C VAL A 197 5.84 30.85 8.37
N ALA A 198 5.42 29.91 9.21
CA ALA A 198 6.30 28.99 9.92
C ALA A 198 5.90 27.55 9.63
N LEU A 199 6.85 26.74 9.18
CA LEU A 199 6.69 25.31 8.97
C LEU A 199 7.56 24.56 9.97
N ARG A 200 6.93 23.87 10.92
CA ARG A 200 7.60 22.99 11.87
C ARG A 200 7.74 21.60 11.26
N ALA A 201 8.91 21.00 11.41
CA ALA A 201 9.19 19.69 10.93
C ALA A 201 10.13 18.93 11.87
N ASP A 202 9.88 17.64 12.04
CA ASP A 202 10.78 16.75 12.77
C ASP A 202 10.63 15.31 12.30
N ALA A 203 11.61 14.48 12.64
CA ALA A 203 11.61 13.05 12.37
C ALA A 203 12.04 12.25 13.60
N ASP A 204 11.34 11.16 13.87
CA ASP A 204 11.71 10.18 14.89
C ASP A 204 12.43 8.97 14.30
N LEU A 205 12.34 8.77 12.97
CA LEU A 205 12.90 7.64 12.23
C LEU A 205 12.43 6.29 12.83
N ALA A 206 11.17 6.27 13.29
CA ALA A 206 10.53 5.09 13.85
C ALA A 206 10.23 4.05 12.77
N ASP A 207 10.23 2.77 13.16
CA ASP A 207 9.78 1.70 12.29
C ASP A 207 8.25 1.73 12.11
N LEU A 208 7.78 1.37 10.93
CA LEU A 208 6.37 1.35 10.56
C LEU A 208 5.49 0.59 11.57
N PHE A 209 5.96 -0.56 12.07
CA PHE A 209 5.19 -1.37 13.02
C PHE A 209 5.12 -0.74 14.39
N GLU A 210 6.15 -0.02 14.82
CA GLU A 210 6.11 0.74 16.06
C GLU A 210 5.04 1.83 16.02
N VAL A 211 4.87 2.48 14.86
CA VAL A 211 3.81 3.47 14.65
C VAL A 211 2.45 2.79 14.60
N LYS A 212 2.31 1.69 13.84
CA LYS A 212 1.07 0.90 13.73
C LYS A 212 0.57 0.45 15.11
N GLU A 213 1.47 -0.05 15.95
CA GLU A 213 1.17 -0.58 17.28
C GLU A 213 1.13 0.51 18.37
N GLY A 214 1.40 1.77 18.04
CA GLY A 214 1.38 2.88 19.01
C GLY A 214 2.48 2.79 20.07
N ARG A 215 3.61 2.14 19.77
CA ARG A 215 4.71 1.84 20.70
C ARG A 215 6.04 2.47 20.30
N VAL A 216 5.99 3.58 19.56
CA VAL A 216 7.15 4.34 19.12
C VAL A 216 8.07 4.63 20.31
N GLN A 217 9.30 4.13 20.23
CA GLN A 217 10.31 4.35 21.25
C GLN A 217 11.11 5.62 20.94
N ALA A 218 11.37 6.43 21.97
CA ALA A 218 12.23 7.60 21.83
C ALA A 218 13.65 7.15 21.50
N ARG A 219 14.20 7.65 20.38
CA ARG A 219 15.56 7.37 19.94
C ARG A 219 16.34 8.65 19.72
N ALA A 220 17.64 8.60 20.01
CA ALA A 220 18.54 9.70 19.71
C ALA A 220 18.68 9.84 18.18
N VAL A 221 18.34 11.02 17.67
CA VAL A 221 18.58 11.44 16.29
C VAL A 221 19.47 12.68 16.30
N ARG A 222 20.35 12.81 15.32
CA ARG A 222 21.16 14.00 15.11
C ARG A 222 20.37 14.99 14.25
N ARG A 223 20.28 16.23 14.70
CA ARG A 223 19.64 17.32 13.96
C ARG A 223 20.69 18.34 13.57
N SER A 224 20.71 18.75 12.32
CA SER A 224 21.66 19.74 11.79
C SER A 224 21.02 20.62 10.73
N ALA A 225 21.63 21.77 10.51
CA ALA A 225 21.29 22.71 9.45
C ALA A 225 22.59 23.11 8.74
N PRO A 226 23.11 22.27 7.82
CA PRO A 226 24.41 22.51 7.21
C PRO A 226 24.42 23.76 6.31
N VAL A 227 23.25 24.18 5.82
CA VAL A 227 23.08 25.36 4.95
C VAL A 227 21.81 26.12 5.38
N ALA A 228 21.78 27.43 5.14
CA ALA A 228 20.58 28.23 5.38
C ALA A 228 19.38 27.69 4.59
N GLY A 229 18.26 27.47 5.28
CA GLY A 229 17.04 26.93 4.66
C GLY A 229 17.01 25.41 4.51
N THR A 230 17.96 24.67 5.09
CA THR A 230 17.91 23.19 5.17
C THR A 230 17.82 22.69 6.60
N LEU A 231 17.05 21.62 6.82
CA LEU A 231 16.98 20.86 8.06
C LEU A 231 17.31 19.40 7.76
N GLU A 232 18.18 18.81 8.56
CA GLU A 232 18.56 17.41 8.44
C GLU A 232 18.32 16.70 9.75
N VAL A 233 17.67 15.53 9.69
CA VAL A 233 17.49 14.64 10.83
C VAL A 233 18.00 13.26 10.46
N MET A 234 19.03 12.80 11.17
CA MET A 234 19.78 11.59 10.84
C MET A 234 19.87 10.62 12.03
N ARG A 235 19.81 9.31 11.72
CA ARG A 235 20.13 8.21 12.63
C ARG A 235 20.91 7.13 11.88
N GLY A 236 22.21 7.06 12.13
CA GLY A 236 23.11 6.19 11.37
C GLY A 236 23.11 6.58 9.89
N THR A 237 22.79 5.63 9.02
CA THR A 237 22.71 5.81 7.57
C THR A 237 21.31 6.18 7.07
N ARG A 238 20.32 6.32 7.95
CA ARG A 238 18.95 6.72 7.58
C ARG A 238 18.64 8.13 8.08
N GLY A 239 17.79 8.83 7.36
CA GLY A 239 17.36 10.16 7.78
C GLY A 239 16.48 10.87 6.77
N VAL A 240 16.39 12.19 6.94
CA VAL A 240 15.61 13.07 6.08
C VAL A 240 16.32 14.41 5.92
N ILE A 241 16.27 14.96 4.72
CA ILE A 241 16.73 16.29 4.37
C ILE A 241 15.51 17.09 3.91
N ILE A 242 15.26 18.22 4.57
CA ILE A 242 14.17 19.14 4.27
C ILE A 242 14.79 20.42 3.74
N SER A 243 14.40 20.86 2.55
CA SER A 243 14.93 22.07 1.91
C SER A 243 13.82 22.90 1.29
N ALA A 244 14.04 24.22 1.21
CA ALA A 244 13.11 25.14 0.55
C ALA A 244 13.79 25.87 -0.62
N ASP A 245 13.00 26.22 -1.65
CA ASP A 245 13.47 27.03 -2.79
C ASP A 245 13.73 28.50 -2.40
N VAL A 246 13.07 28.98 -1.35
CA VAL A 246 13.35 30.26 -0.68
C VAL A 246 13.92 29.96 0.71
N PRO A 247 15.17 30.37 1.04
CA PRO A 247 15.75 30.13 2.35
C PRO A 247 14.87 30.69 3.47
N GLY A 248 14.51 29.83 4.44
CA GLY A 248 13.82 30.23 5.66
C GLY A 248 14.79 30.51 6.80
N GLU A 249 14.41 31.40 7.70
CA GLU A 249 15.08 31.59 8.98
C GLU A 249 14.79 30.41 9.91
N GLN A 250 15.79 30.00 10.69
CA GLN A 250 15.61 29.04 11.77
C GLN A 250 15.58 29.80 13.09
N PRO A 251 14.51 29.70 13.90
CA PRO A 251 14.45 30.34 15.20
C PRO A 251 15.56 29.79 16.12
N ALA A 252 16.46 30.65 16.57
CA ALA A 252 17.51 30.25 17.51
C ALA A 252 16.91 29.86 18.88
N GLY A 253 17.37 28.75 19.46
CA GLY A 253 16.99 28.33 20.81
C GLY A 253 15.63 27.63 20.95
N GLU A 254 14.90 27.38 19.85
CA GLU A 254 13.75 26.48 19.88
C GLU A 254 14.25 25.02 19.97
N GLY A 255 13.83 24.29 21.01
CA GLY A 255 13.97 22.84 21.07
C GLY A 255 13.15 22.18 19.95
N PRO A 256 13.40 20.90 19.64
CA PRO A 256 12.59 20.18 18.64
C PRO A 256 11.09 20.25 18.97
N PRO A 257 10.20 20.32 17.96
CA PRO A 257 10.49 20.28 16.52
C PRO A 257 11.19 21.53 15.99
N GLN A 258 12.11 21.35 15.03
CA GLN A 258 12.76 22.47 14.33
C GLN A 258 11.84 23.00 13.23
N GLY A 259 12.14 24.16 12.64
CA GLY A 259 11.28 24.70 11.59
C GLY A 259 11.94 25.77 10.73
N LEU A 260 11.30 26.01 9.59
CA LEU A 260 11.64 27.10 8.66
C LEU A 260 10.61 28.22 8.82
N ARG A 261 11.08 29.46 8.87
CA ARG A 261 10.25 30.66 9.05
C ARG A 261 10.52 31.67 7.94
N TRP A 262 9.46 32.26 7.41
CA TRP A 262 9.53 33.35 6.44
C TRP A 262 8.67 34.52 6.91
N ARG A 263 9.28 35.70 7.05
CA ARG A 263 8.54 36.95 7.25
C ARG A 263 8.31 37.60 5.90
N VAL A 264 7.06 37.65 5.47
CA VAL A 264 6.71 38.00 4.10
C VAL A 264 5.66 39.10 4.06
N THR A 265 5.75 39.96 3.04
CA THR A 265 4.70 40.91 2.71
C THR A 265 3.96 40.38 1.49
N VAL A 266 2.73 39.93 1.67
CA VAL A 266 1.86 39.47 0.57
C VAL A 266 1.17 40.69 -0.03
N PRO A 267 1.39 41.02 -1.32
CA PRO A 267 0.80 42.20 -1.94
C PRO A 267 -0.74 42.22 -1.85
N ALA A 268 -1.34 43.41 -1.93
CA ALA A 268 -2.78 43.55 -2.09
C ALA A 268 -3.24 42.79 -3.33
N ARG A 269 -4.32 41.99 -3.22
CA ARG A 269 -4.81 41.12 -4.31
C ARG A 269 -3.74 40.19 -4.91
N GLY A 270 -2.67 39.92 -4.17
CA GLY A 270 -1.51 39.16 -4.64
C GLY A 270 -1.34 37.85 -3.87
N GLN A 271 -0.19 37.22 -4.10
CA GLN A 271 0.18 35.97 -3.44
C GLN A 271 1.67 35.91 -3.13
N TRP A 272 2.03 35.04 -2.20
CA TRP A 272 3.40 34.61 -1.95
C TRP A 272 3.44 33.08 -1.91
N SER A 273 4.52 32.47 -2.38
CA SER A 273 4.69 31.01 -2.36
C SER A 273 6.10 30.56 -2.06
N VAL A 274 6.22 29.38 -1.44
CA VAL A 274 7.46 28.64 -1.24
C VAL A 274 7.23 27.16 -1.57
N THR A 275 8.23 26.49 -2.13
CA THR A 275 8.24 25.04 -2.32
C THR A 275 9.21 24.41 -1.35
N VAL A 276 8.71 23.51 -0.49
CA VAL A 276 9.52 22.74 0.45
C VAL A 276 9.60 21.29 -0.02
N ARG A 277 10.79 20.72 -0.03
CA ARG A 277 11.08 19.34 -0.44
C ARG A 277 11.54 18.54 0.76
N VAL A 278 11.08 17.30 0.84
CA VAL A 278 11.45 16.29 1.83
C VAL A 278 12.08 15.12 1.10
N THR A 279 13.38 14.96 1.29
CA THR A 279 14.23 13.96 0.64
C THR A 279 14.64 12.93 1.67
N ALA A 280 14.27 11.67 1.45
CA ALA A 280 14.70 10.58 2.31
C ALA A 280 16.21 10.34 2.16
N VAL A 281 16.88 9.94 3.24
CA VAL A 281 18.24 9.39 3.20
C VAL A 281 18.15 7.92 3.58
N VAL A 282 18.60 7.05 2.69
CA VAL A 282 18.64 5.60 2.90
C VAL A 282 20.03 5.09 2.56
N ASP A 283 20.60 4.28 3.44
CA ASP A 283 21.96 3.74 3.30
C ASP A 283 23.02 4.82 3.09
N GLY A 284 22.81 5.99 3.69
CA GLY A 284 23.71 7.16 3.64
C GLY A 284 23.54 8.01 2.39
N LEU A 285 22.64 7.62 1.48
CA LEU A 285 22.44 8.31 0.20
C LEU A 285 21.05 8.98 0.16
N PRO A 286 20.97 10.25 -0.25
CA PRO A 286 19.70 10.89 -0.55
C PRO A 286 18.99 10.15 -1.69
N VAL A 287 17.73 9.80 -1.48
CA VAL A 287 16.85 9.28 -2.52
C VAL A 287 16.35 10.47 -3.34
N PRO A 288 16.72 10.62 -4.62
CA PRO A 288 16.36 11.79 -5.40
C PRO A 288 14.84 11.96 -5.48
N VAL A 289 14.35 13.17 -5.18
CA VAL A 289 12.94 13.53 -5.39
C VAL A 289 12.83 14.14 -6.78
N PRO A 290 12.18 13.47 -7.76
CA PRO A 290 12.00 14.06 -9.08
C PRO A 290 11.25 15.40 -8.96
N PRO A 291 11.58 16.40 -9.79
CA PRO A 291 10.83 17.66 -9.81
C PRO A 291 9.34 17.41 -10.03
N ARG A 292 8.50 18.27 -9.44
CA ARG A 292 7.09 18.36 -9.83
C ARG A 292 7.04 18.94 -11.25
N GLU A 293 7.01 18.10 -12.27
CA GLU A 293 6.73 18.58 -13.62
C GLU A 293 5.31 19.19 -13.63
N PRO A 294 5.09 20.36 -14.27
CA PRO A 294 3.75 20.88 -14.49
C PRO A 294 2.99 19.86 -15.35
N THR A 295 1.89 19.35 -14.81
CA THR A 295 1.03 18.36 -15.46
C THR A 295 0.45 18.89 -16.77
N ALA A 296 1.11 18.56 -17.87
CA ALA A 296 0.51 18.38 -19.18
C ALA A 296 0.67 16.89 -19.53
N SER A 297 -0.29 16.10 -19.05
CA SER A 297 -0.33 14.63 -19.11
C SER A 297 0.81 13.92 -18.37
N ASP A 298 0.45 13.19 -17.31
CA ASP A 298 1.21 12.06 -16.78
C ASP A 298 1.27 10.90 -17.81
N ALA A 299 1.81 11.17 -19.00
CA ALA A 299 2.13 10.17 -20.03
C ALA A 299 3.47 9.47 -19.73
N GLY A 300 3.97 9.56 -18.49
CA GLY A 300 5.18 8.89 -18.01
C GLY A 300 4.93 7.65 -17.15
N GLY A 301 3.69 7.43 -16.67
CA GLY A 301 3.27 6.07 -16.35
C GLY A 301 3.24 5.29 -17.65
N ARG A 302 3.74 4.05 -17.70
CA ARG A 302 3.52 3.19 -18.88
C ARG A 302 2.06 3.38 -19.29
N GLN A 303 1.81 3.90 -20.50
CA GLN A 303 0.47 3.82 -21.10
C GLN A 303 0.03 2.39 -20.87
N HIS A 304 -1.05 2.19 -20.13
CA HIS A 304 -1.57 0.86 -19.87
C HIS A 304 -1.70 0.16 -21.23
N VAL A 305 -0.80 -0.78 -21.53
CA VAL A 305 -0.75 -1.50 -22.81
C VAL A 305 -1.72 -2.67 -22.74
N GLY A 306 -2.93 -2.37 -22.27
CA GLY A 306 -4.01 -3.31 -22.05
C GLY A 306 -5.24 -2.94 -22.88
N PRO A 307 -6.26 -3.79 -22.87
CA PRO A 307 -7.49 -3.55 -23.59
C PRO A 307 -8.20 -2.29 -23.07
N PHE A 308 -8.74 -1.49 -24.00
CA PHE A 308 -9.60 -0.36 -23.65
C PHE A 308 -11.02 -0.84 -23.37
N VAL A 309 -11.48 -0.69 -22.13
CA VAL A 309 -12.86 -1.00 -21.76
C VAL A 309 -13.78 0.17 -22.11
N ARG A 310 -14.81 -0.09 -22.91
CA ARG A 310 -15.88 0.88 -23.23
C ARG A 310 -17.19 0.39 -22.64
N THR A 311 -17.88 1.27 -21.92
CA THR A 311 -19.19 0.99 -21.32
C THR A 311 -20.04 2.26 -21.38
N PRO A 312 -21.36 2.15 -21.64
CA PRO A 312 -22.27 3.29 -21.54
C PRO A 312 -22.50 3.74 -20.09
N ASP A 313 -22.15 2.92 -19.09
CA ASP A 313 -22.28 3.29 -17.68
C ASP A 313 -21.09 4.18 -17.23
N ALA A 314 -21.39 5.46 -17.00
CA ALA A 314 -20.39 6.44 -16.58
C ALA A 314 -19.79 6.15 -15.20
N GLY A 315 -20.53 5.51 -14.28
CA GLY A 315 -20.04 5.12 -12.96
C GLY A 315 -19.02 3.99 -13.04
N LEU A 316 -19.33 2.96 -13.81
CA LEU A 316 -18.41 1.86 -14.08
C LEU A 316 -17.14 2.34 -14.81
N ALA A 317 -17.30 3.20 -15.82
CA ALA A 317 -16.17 3.78 -16.55
C ALA A 317 -15.23 4.56 -15.63
N ARG A 318 -15.78 5.35 -14.70
CA ARG A 318 -14.98 6.07 -13.69
C ARG A 318 -14.29 5.12 -12.72
N THR A 319 -15.00 4.09 -12.25
CA THR A 319 -14.47 3.11 -11.29
C THR A 319 -13.29 2.35 -11.90
N LEU A 320 -13.44 1.81 -13.11
CA LEU A 320 -12.37 1.10 -13.80
C LEU A 320 -11.14 1.98 -14.04
N ARG A 321 -11.35 3.23 -14.49
CA ARG A 321 -10.25 4.18 -14.69
C ARG A 321 -9.49 4.43 -13.39
N ARG A 322 -10.23 4.73 -12.31
CA ARG A 322 -9.63 4.94 -10.99
C ARG A 322 -8.91 3.69 -10.48
N SER A 323 -9.47 2.49 -10.67
CA SER A 323 -8.81 1.24 -10.26
C SER A 323 -7.49 1.02 -10.99
N VAL A 324 -7.38 1.32 -12.28
CA VAL A 324 -6.12 1.24 -13.04
C VAL A 324 -5.12 2.28 -12.55
N GLU A 325 -5.56 3.53 -12.35
CA GLU A 325 -4.72 4.60 -11.79
C GLU A 325 -4.20 4.24 -10.39
N ASP A 326 -5.05 3.72 -9.52
CA ASP A 326 -4.70 3.30 -8.16
C ASP A 326 -3.69 2.14 -8.19
N LEU A 327 -3.89 1.13 -9.04
CA LEU A 327 -2.92 0.04 -9.23
C LEU A 327 -1.55 0.55 -9.66
N ASP A 328 -1.50 1.52 -10.58
CA ASP A 328 -0.24 2.13 -11.00
C ASP A 328 0.46 2.86 -9.85
N THR A 329 -0.30 3.45 -8.92
CA THR A 329 0.27 4.08 -7.73
C THR A 329 0.77 3.09 -6.70
N LEU A 330 0.21 1.88 -6.66
CA LEU A 330 0.60 0.79 -5.76
C LEU A 330 1.75 -0.07 -6.31
N ARG A 331 2.22 0.17 -7.54
CA ARG A 331 3.37 -0.55 -8.10
C ARG A 331 4.63 -0.25 -7.30
N ILE A 332 5.25 -1.30 -6.78
CA ILE A 332 6.55 -1.27 -6.11
C ILE A 332 7.56 -2.07 -6.91
N HIS A 333 8.84 -1.79 -6.68
CA HIS A 333 9.96 -2.42 -7.37
C HIS A 333 10.90 -3.03 -6.34
N ASP A 334 11.38 -4.23 -6.64
CA ASP A 334 12.50 -4.82 -5.92
C ASP A 334 13.79 -4.09 -6.33
N PRO A 335 14.56 -3.50 -5.40
CA PRO A 335 15.84 -2.86 -5.71
C PRO A 335 16.84 -3.77 -6.43
N SER A 336 16.77 -5.09 -6.20
CA SER A 336 17.62 -6.09 -6.84
C SER A 336 17.16 -6.47 -8.25
N ALA A 337 15.92 -6.13 -8.62
CA ALA A 337 15.34 -6.39 -9.93
C ALA A 337 14.45 -5.20 -10.39
N PRO A 338 15.03 -3.99 -10.57
CA PRO A 338 14.27 -2.76 -10.77
C PRO A 338 13.43 -2.76 -12.05
N GLY A 339 13.73 -3.65 -13.01
CA GLY A 339 12.97 -3.82 -14.24
C GLY A 339 11.62 -4.53 -14.08
N ARG A 340 11.31 -5.08 -12.90
CA ARG A 340 10.04 -5.75 -12.60
C ARG A 340 9.24 -4.91 -11.60
N ALA A 341 7.93 -4.84 -11.82
CA ALA A 341 7.00 -4.22 -10.89
C ALA A 341 6.09 -5.28 -10.28
N VAL A 342 5.74 -5.10 -9.01
CA VAL A 342 4.69 -5.88 -8.32
C VAL A 342 3.73 -4.91 -7.66
N VAL A 343 2.52 -5.36 -7.32
CA VAL A 343 1.54 -4.51 -6.63
C VAL A 343 1.65 -4.73 -5.14
N ALA A 344 1.81 -3.63 -4.38
CA ALA A 344 1.74 -3.67 -2.93
C ALA A 344 0.32 -4.03 -2.45
N ALA A 345 0.22 -4.72 -1.31
CA ALA A 345 -1.07 -5.10 -0.73
C ALA A 345 -1.94 -3.89 -0.35
N GLY A 346 -1.33 -2.80 0.10
CA GLY A 346 -2.03 -1.52 0.22
C GLY A 346 -1.57 -0.63 1.36
N ALA A 347 -1.96 0.63 1.28
CA ALA A 347 -1.61 1.61 2.30
C ALA A 347 -2.49 1.48 3.55
N PRO A 348 -1.99 1.94 4.71
CA PRO A 348 -0.62 2.43 4.92
C PRO A 348 0.37 1.35 5.40
N TRP A 349 -0.10 0.22 5.92
CA TRP A 349 0.76 -0.73 6.64
C TRP A 349 1.29 -1.88 5.78
N TYR A 350 0.77 -2.03 4.56
CA TYR A 350 1.02 -3.17 3.68
C TYR A 350 1.65 -2.71 2.34
N MET A 351 2.48 -1.65 2.40
CA MET A 351 3.21 -1.09 1.24
C MET A 351 4.46 -1.90 0.89
N ALA A 352 4.30 -3.23 0.80
CA ALA A 352 5.34 -4.21 0.58
C ALA A 352 4.84 -5.35 -0.34
N LEU A 353 5.72 -6.27 -0.72
CA LEU A 353 5.33 -7.46 -1.49
C LEU A 353 4.66 -8.44 -0.52
N PHE A 354 3.39 -8.76 -0.77
CA PHE A 354 2.64 -9.78 -0.03
C PHE A 354 2.23 -10.87 -1.00
N GLY A 355 2.64 -12.11 -0.77
CA GLY A 355 2.46 -13.21 -1.72
C GLY A 355 1.02 -13.37 -2.17
N ARG A 356 0.12 -13.62 -1.21
CA ARG A 356 -1.32 -13.79 -1.47
C ARG A 356 -1.92 -12.59 -2.20
N ASP A 357 -1.74 -11.39 -1.64
CA ASP A 357 -2.40 -10.17 -2.09
C ASP A 357 -1.91 -9.77 -3.50
N SER A 358 -0.61 -9.90 -3.76
CA SER A 358 -0.03 -9.67 -5.10
C SER A 358 -0.49 -10.73 -6.10
N LEU A 359 -0.64 -12.00 -5.70
CA LEU A 359 -1.16 -13.08 -6.56
C LEU A 359 -2.64 -12.86 -6.92
N LEU A 360 -3.49 -12.56 -5.94
CA LEU A 360 -4.91 -12.30 -6.17
C LEU A 360 -5.12 -11.05 -7.02
N THR A 361 -4.38 -9.97 -6.73
CA THR A 361 -4.42 -8.75 -7.55
C THR A 361 -3.98 -9.06 -8.98
N SER A 362 -2.87 -9.79 -9.15
CA SER A 362 -2.39 -10.24 -10.47
C SER A 362 -3.44 -11.07 -11.21
N TRP A 363 -4.16 -11.93 -10.52
CA TRP A 363 -5.25 -12.70 -11.11
C TRP A 363 -6.38 -11.80 -11.62
N MET A 364 -6.80 -10.81 -10.84
CA MET A 364 -7.86 -9.86 -11.21
C MET A 364 -7.47 -9.00 -12.41
N VAL A 365 -6.20 -8.62 -12.52
CA VAL A 365 -5.70 -7.75 -13.59
C VAL A 365 -5.13 -8.52 -14.78
N LEU A 366 -5.13 -9.86 -14.75
CA LEU A 366 -4.63 -10.70 -15.84
C LEU A 366 -5.21 -10.33 -17.22
N PRO A 367 -6.52 -10.05 -17.37
CA PRO A 367 -7.07 -9.63 -18.67
C PRO A 367 -6.55 -8.25 -19.13
N LEU A 368 -5.99 -7.46 -18.22
CA LEU A 368 -5.62 -6.06 -18.44
C LEU A 368 -4.10 -5.87 -18.59
N ASP A 369 -3.30 -6.47 -17.73
CA ASP A 369 -1.84 -6.30 -17.68
C ASP A 369 -1.12 -7.64 -17.40
N PRO A 370 -1.00 -8.53 -18.41
CA PRO A 370 -0.30 -9.81 -18.25
C PRO A 370 1.21 -9.63 -17.99
N ALA A 371 1.79 -8.47 -18.33
CA ALA A 371 3.18 -8.16 -18.03
C ALA A 371 3.40 -7.99 -16.52
N LEU A 372 2.50 -7.30 -15.83
CA LEU A 372 2.49 -7.18 -14.36
C LEU A 372 2.31 -8.53 -13.66
N VAL A 373 1.46 -9.40 -14.20
CA VAL A 373 1.29 -10.78 -13.69
C VAL A 373 2.60 -11.56 -13.78
N LEU A 374 3.26 -11.52 -14.95
CA LEU A 374 4.56 -12.16 -15.15
C LEU A 374 5.63 -11.59 -14.22
N ASP A 375 5.70 -10.26 -14.07
CA ASP A 375 6.66 -9.61 -13.18
C ASP A 375 6.44 -10.05 -11.72
N THR A 376 5.18 -10.15 -11.28
CA THR A 376 4.81 -10.64 -9.94
C THR A 376 5.22 -12.10 -9.73
N LEU A 377 4.86 -12.99 -10.64
CA LEU A 377 5.23 -14.41 -10.56
C LEU A 377 6.75 -14.61 -10.54
N HIS A 378 7.50 -13.92 -11.40
CA HIS A 378 8.95 -14.03 -11.39
C HIS A 378 9.57 -13.47 -10.11
N THR A 379 9.03 -12.38 -9.57
CA THR A 379 9.51 -11.81 -8.32
C THR A 379 9.27 -12.79 -7.16
N LEU A 380 8.08 -13.37 -7.05
CA LEU A 380 7.78 -14.38 -6.02
C LEU A 380 8.64 -15.64 -6.18
N ALA A 381 8.93 -16.06 -7.42
CA ALA A 381 9.83 -17.18 -7.67
C ALA A 381 11.27 -16.92 -7.21
N ASP A 382 11.74 -15.67 -7.30
CA ASP A 382 13.08 -15.28 -6.82
C ASP A 382 13.17 -15.34 -5.29
N TYR A 383 12.05 -15.10 -4.58
CA TYR A 383 11.92 -15.24 -3.12
C TYR A 383 11.36 -16.59 -2.67
N GLN A 384 11.25 -17.59 -3.55
CA GLN A 384 10.74 -18.90 -3.13
C GLN A 384 11.73 -19.55 -2.16
N GLY A 385 11.20 -20.10 -1.06
CA GLY A 385 11.97 -20.70 0.01
C GLY A 385 12.89 -21.82 -0.47
N ARG A 386 14.09 -21.89 0.12
CA ARG A 386 15.16 -22.85 -0.16
C ARG A 386 15.66 -23.54 1.10
N LEU A 387 15.50 -22.89 2.24
CA LEU A 387 15.93 -23.37 3.55
C LEU A 387 14.74 -23.84 4.37
N THR A 388 15.01 -24.53 5.46
CA THR A 388 14.03 -24.78 6.52
C THR A 388 14.42 -23.93 7.71
N ASP A 389 13.65 -22.88 7.99
CA ASP A 389 13.89 -21.97 9.11
C ASP A 389 12.59 -21.74 9.89
N PRO A 390 12.49 -22.18 11.16
CA PRO A 390 11.28 -22.00 11.95
C PRO A 390 11.01 -20.54 12.34
N VAL A 391 12.00 -19.64 12.26
CA VAL A 391 11.80 -18.23 12.66
C VAL A 391 11.09 -17.45 11.56
N SER A 392 11.55 -17.58 10.32
CA SER A 392 10.88 -16.99 9.15
C SER A 392 9.73 -17.86 8.60
N GLU A 393 9.60 -19.08 9.13
CA GLU A 393 8.75 -20.17 8.62
C GLU A 393 9.07 -20.57 7.17
N GLU A 394 10.30 -20.30 6.73
CA GLU A 394 10.77 -20.70 5.41
C GLU A 394 10.81 -22.23 5.31
N GLN A 395 10.30 -22.75 4.19
CA GLN A 395 10.42 -24.15 3.81
C GLN A 395 10.75 -24.24 2.32
N PRO A 396 11.48 -25.27 1.86
CA PRO A 396 11.79 -25.44 0.45
C PRO A 396 10.53 -25.47 -0.41
N GLY A 397 10.45 -24.56 -1.38
CA GLY A 397 9.31 -24.44 -2.31
C GLY A 397 8.18 -23.52 -1.85
N ARG A 398 8.16 -23.08 -0.59
CA ARG A 398 7.13 -22.16 -0.06
C ARG A 398 7.26 -20.77 -0.69
N ILE A 399 6.15 -20.14 -1.02
CA ILE A 399 6.09 -18.74 -1.49
C ILE A 399 5.90 -17.81 -0.29
N PRO A 400 6.61 -16.67 -0.20
CA PRO A 400 6.58 -15.82 0.98
C PRO A 400 5.19 -15.20 1.23
N HIS A 401 4.86 -15.02 2.51
CA HIS A 401 3.73 -14.21 2.97
C HIS A 401 4.01 -12.73 2.72
N GLU A 402 5.16 -12.22 3.18
CA GLU A 402 5.58 -10.83 2.99
C GLU A 402 7.09 -10.68 2.81
N VAL A 403 7.52 -9.65 2.08
CA VAL A 403 8.93 -9.24 1.93
C VAL A 403 9.07 -7.74 2.20
N ARG A 404 9.93 -7.36 3.17
CA ARG A 404 10.08 -5.98 3.65
C ARG A 404 11.52 -5.46 3.66
N TYR A 405 11.68 -4.14 3.68
CA TYR A 405 12.97 -3.43 3.59
C TYR A 405 13.22 -2.44 4.77
N GLY A 406 12.48 -2.62 5.87
CA GLY A 406 12.50 -1.77 7.06
C GLY A 406 13.65 -1.99 8.05
N PRO A 407 13.91 -1.04 8.95
CA PRO A 407 14.98 -1.09 9.94
C PRO A 407 14.75 -2.09 11.08
N ALA A 408 13.50 -2.49 11.36
CA ALA A 408 13.19 -3.56 12.31
C ALA A 408 13.20 -4.97 11.68
N ALA A 409 13.61 -5.10 10.41
CA ALA A 409 13.96 -6.40 9.87
C ALA A 409 15.03 -7.05 10.76
N PRO A 410 14.85 -8.29 11.25
CA PRO A 410 15.80 -8.93 12.15
C PRO A 410 17.22 -8.84 11.58
N LEU A 411 18.15 -8.32 12.39
CA LEU A 411 19.57 -8.09 12.07
C LEU A 411 20.38 -9.38 11.83
N GLY A 412 19.71 -10.47 11.44
CA GLY A 412 20.27 -11.81 11.39
C GLY A 412 20.01 -12.59 10.10
N PHE A 413 19.51 -11.99 9.01
CA PHE A 413 19.28 -12.73 7.76
C PHE A 413 19.58 -11.83 6.55
N GLY A 414 20.39 -12.34 5.62
CA GLY A 414 21.07 -11.53 4.59
C GLY A 414 20.11 -10.77 3.69
N GLU A 415 20.26 -9.45 3.61
CA GLU A 415 19.78 -8.49 2.59
C GLU A 415 18.30 -8.56 2.12
N ARG A 416 17.48 -9.52 2.59
CA ARG A 416 16.10 -9.83 2.19
C ARG A 416 15.34 -10.38 3.39
N ASN A 417 14.44 -9.58 3.98
CA ASN A 417 13.60 -10.04 5.09
C ASN A 417 12.26 -10.55 4.55
N ALA A 418 12.16 -11.88 4.39
CA ALA A 418 10.96 -12.56 3.94
C ALA A 418 10.38 -13.39 5.09
N TYR A 419 9.08 -13.24 5.32
CA TYR A 419 8.30 -14.10 6.21
C TYR A 419 7.39 -14.97 5.37
N TYR A 420 7.30 -16.26 5.68
CA TYR A 420 6.61 -17.27 4.87
C TYR A 420 5.31 -17.77 5.47
N GLY A 421 4.84 -17.21 6.60
CA GLY A 421 3.63 -17.64 7.31
C GLY A 421 2.33 -17.38 6.56
N THR A 422 2.10 -18.18 5.52
CA THR A 422 0.87 -18.28 4.77
C THR A 422 0.68 -19.71 4.26
N ALA A 423 -0.57 -20.17 4.26
CA ALA A 423 -0.94 -21.47 3.69
C ALA A 423 -1.31 -21.37 2.20
N ASP A 424 -1.78 -20.22 1.74
CA ASP A 424 -2.45 -20.12 0.44
C ASP A 424 -1.53 -19.64 -0.71
N ALA A 425 -0.51 -18.84 -0.43
CA ALA A 425 0.30 -18.19 -1.47
C ALA A 425 1.00 -19.19 -2.40
N THR A 426 1.51 -20.30 -1.86
CA THR A 426 2.18 -21.34 -2.66
C THR A 426 1.22 -22.01 -3.64
N SER A 427 0.02 -22.35 -3.19
CA SER A 427 -1.03 -22.94 -4.03
C SER A 427 -1.58 -21.93 -5.06
N LEU A 428 -1.80 -20.68 -4.64
CA LEU A 428 -2.21 -19.59 -5.52
C LEU A 428 -1.18 -19.30 -6.61
N PHE A 429 0.12 -19.40 -6.30
CA PHE A 429 1.19 -19.22 -7.27
C PHE A 429 1.10 -20.25 -8.41
N VAL A 430 0.95 -21.53 -8.07
CA VAL A 430 0.78 -22.61 -9.06
C VAL A 430 -0.48 -22.36 -9.90
N ALA A 431 -1.59 -22.05 -9.25
CA ALA A 431 -2.87 -21.84 -9.92
C ALA A 431 -2.81 -20.64 -10.89
N LEU A 432 -2.17 -19.53 -10.51
CA LEU A 432 -2.02 -18.36 -11.36
C LEU A 432 -1.12 -18.61 -12.57
N VAL A 433 -0.03 -19.38 -12.43
CA VAL A 433 0.78 -19.81 -13.59
C VAL A 433 -0.06 -20.65 -14.55
N GLY A 434 -0.91 -21.53 -14.01
CA GLY A 434 -1.87 -22.32 -14.79
C GLY A 434 -2.87 -21.43 -15.55
N GLU A 435 -3.49 -20.47 -14.89
CA GLU A 435 -4.42 -19.52 -15.54
C GLU A 435 -3.74 -18.66 -16.59
N LEU A 436 -2.53 -18.18 -16.33
CA LEU A 436 -1.74 -17.42 -17.29
C LEU A 436 -1.56 -18.22 -18.60
N ARG A 437 -1.30 -19.53 -18.50
CA ARG A 437 -1.27 -20.43 -19.67
C ARG A 437 -2.63 -20.62 -20.32
N ARG A 438 -3.71 -20.77 -19.55
CA ARG A 438 -5.08 -20.89 -20.10
C ARG A 438 -5.52 -19.64 -20.86
N TRP A 439 -5.01 -18.48 -20.45
CA TRP A 439 -5.18 -17.20 -21.16
C TRP A 439 -4.30 -17.06 -22.41
N GLY A 440 -3.57 -18.11 -22.81
CA GLY A 440 -2.78 -18.15 -24.04
C GLY A 440 -1.35 -17.64 -23.90
N HIS A 441 -0.87 -17.42 -22.66
CA HIS A 441 0.53 -17.05 -22.42
C HIS A 441 1.37 -18.29 -22.10
N ASP A 442 2.17 -18.75 -23.05
CA ASP A 442 3.02 -19.94 -22.89
C ASP A 442 4.50 -19.70 -23.28
N GLY A 443 4.86 -18.43 -23.46
CA GLY A 443 6.19 -18.01 -23.94
C GLY A 443 7.36 -18.33 -22.98
N PRO A 444 8.60 -17.97 -23.36
CA PRO A 444 9.81 -18.31 -22.60
C PRO A 444 9.78 -17.88 -21.13
N ARG A 445 9.19 -16.72 -20.83
CA ARG A 445 9.04 -16.22 -19.45
C ARG A 445 8.18 -17.15 -18.59
N VAL A 446 7.05 -17.62 -19.12
CA VAL A 446 6.18 -18.58 -18.42
C VAL A 446 6.89 -19.90 -18.22
N ARG A 447 7.58 -20.41 -19.25
CA ARG A 447 8.35 -21.66 -19.14
C ARG A 447 9.47 -21.58 -18.09
N ALA A 448 10.09 -20.42 -17.92
CA ALA A 448 11.10 -20.20 -16.90
C ALA A 448 10.55 -20.27 -15.45
N LEU A 449 9.23 -20.22 -15.25
CA LEU A 449 8.59 -20.42 -13.94
C LEU A 449 8.39 -21.90 -13.59
N LEU A 450 8.46 -22.83 -14.55
CA LEU A 450 8.16 -24.24 -14.31
C LEU A 450 9.01 -24.87 -13.19
N PRO A 451 10.33 -24.62 -13.08
CA PRO A 451 11.09 -25.16 -11.96
C PRO A 451 10.63 -24.63 -10.59
N ALA A 452 10.08 -23.41 -10.52
CA ALA A 452 9.51 -22.88 -9.29
C ALA A 452 8.13 -23.50 -9.00
N VAL A 453 7.34 -23.77 -10.03
CA VAL A 453 6.06 -24.51 -9.92
C VAL A 453 6.29 -25.91 -9.39
N ASP A 454 7.29 -26.64 -9.90
CA ASP A 454 7.61 -27.99 -9.44
C ASP A 454 7.96 -28.01 -7.95
N ARG A 455 8.79 -27.05 -7.50
CA ARG A 455 9.10 -26.90 -6.06
C ARG A 455 7.89 -26.49 -5.22
N ALA A 456 7.01 -25.66 -5.75
CA ALA A 456 5.79 -25.26 -5.05
C ALA A 456 4.83 -26.45 -4.87
N LEU A 457 4.69 -27.30 -5.89
CA LEU A 457 3.91 -28.54 -5.81
C LEU A 457 4.55 -29.56 -4.85
N GLU A 458 5.88 -29.68 -4.87
CA GLU A 458 6.62 -30.50 -3.90
C GLU A 458 6.41 -29.99 -2.47
N TRP A 459 6.36 -28.67 -2.26
CA TRP A 459 6.04 -28.08 -0.97
C TRP A 459 4.63 -28.47 -0.50
N VAL A 460 3.62 -28.32 -1.37
CA VAL A 460 2.22 -28.67 -1.06
C VAL A 460 2.11 -30.11 -0.57
N GLN A 461 2.83 -31.05 -1.21
CA GLN A 461 2.76 -32.48 -0.88
C GLN A 461 3.57 -32.89 0.36
N ARG A 462 4.67 -32.18 0.68
CA ARG A 462 5.62 -32.62 1.72
C ARG A 462 5.56 -31.82 3.00
N TYR A 463 5.26 -30.53 2.89
CA TYR A 463 5.29 -29.59 4.00
C TYR A 463 3.94 -28.95 4.25
N GLY A 464 3.12 -28.81 3.20
CA GLY A 464 1.79 -28.22 3.30
C GLY A 464 0.73 -29.15 3.86
N ASP A 465 0.89 -30.46 3.70
CA ASP A 465 -0.01 -31.54 4.15
C ASP A 465 0.71 -32.35 5.24
N THR A 466 0.62 -31.86 6.47
CA THR A 466 1.39 -32.33 7.62
C THR A 466 0.82 -33.62 8.17
N ASP A 467 -0.50 -33.80 8.09
CA ASP A 467 -1.18 -35.01 8.58
C ASP A 467 -1.44 -36.07 7.49
N GLY A 468 -1.24 -35.72 6.22
CA GLY A 468 -1.32 -36.63 5.08
C GLY A 468 -2.75 -36.89 4.59
N ASP A 469 -3.71 -36.04 4.96
CA ASP A 469 -5.11 -36.15 4.56
C ASP A 469 -5.41 -35.53 3.18
N GLY A 470 -4.41 -34.88 2.57
CA GLY A 470 -4.50 -34.25 1.26
C GLY A 470 -4.95 -32.79 1.29
N PHE A 471 -5.10 -32.17 2.47
CA PHE A 471 -5.40 -30.76 2.64
C PHE A 471 -4.18 -29.99 3.13
N VAL A 472 -4.05 -28.73 2.66
CA VAL A 472 -2.97 -27.85 3.12
C VAL A 472 -3.37 -27.21 4.45
N GLU A 473 -2.54 -27.33 5.49
CA GLU A 473 -2.82 -26.71 6.79
C GLU A 473 -2.13 -25.35 6.99
N GLN A 474 -2.65 -24.57 7.94
CA GLN A 474 -1.90 -23.46 8.50
C GLN A 474 -0.97 -23.99 9.59
N GLY A 475 0.33 -23.96 9.30
CA GLY A 475 1.42 -24.24 10.24
C GLY A 475 2.09 -22.97 10.70
#